data_AF-A0AAW2UH69-F1
#
_entry.id   AF-A0AAW2UH69-F1
#
_cell.length_a   1.000
_cell.length_b   1.000
_cell.length_c   1.000
_cell.angle_alpha   90.00
_cell.angle_beta   90.00
_cell.angle_gamma   90.00
#
_symmetry.space_group_name_H-M   'P 1'
#
loop_
_entity.id
_entity.type
_entity.pdbx_description
1 polymer ?
#
loop_
_entity_poly.entity_id
_entity_poly.type
_entity_poly.pdbx_seq_one_letter_code
_entity_poly.pdbx_strand_id
1 'polypeptide(L)'
;MVGQEPESLRQVASPSGQAAIPKEETSRLAETVMSLEVKVFALEAEITGLSSELEDYQQVIQEWAGAFGGGGIADMRRDMELRIPEPKAYSGARNAKEVENFLFDIEQYFLAANIEDEARKVSTTTMYLTGDAKLWWRIKYFEIQENQVRLDTWALLREAIRVQFFPENVEYNASGH
;
A
#
# COMPACT_ATOMS: atom_id res chain seq x y z
N MET A 1 4.45 -78.49 -73.73
CA MET A 1 3.35 -77.51 -73.79
C MET A 1 3.28 -76.87 -72.41
N VAL A 2 3.93 -75.72 -72.22
CA VAL A 2 3.39 -74.36 -72.49
C VAL A 2 2.27 -74.01 -71.50
N GLY A 3 2.51 -72.98 -70.70
CA GLY A 3 1.51 -72.30 -69.87
C GLY A 3 2.17 -71.33 -68.90
N GLN A 4 2.46 -70.11 -69.37
CA GLN A 4 3.00 -68.99 -68.59
C GLN A 4 1.98 -68.43 -67.56
N GLU A 5 2.54 -67.89 -66.47
CA GLU A 5 2.05 -66.89 -65.49
C GLU A 5 1.22 -65.72 -66.08
N PRO A 6 0.54 -64.81 -65.30
CA PRO A 6 0.97 -64.20 -64.01
C PRO A 6 -0.15 -63.73 -63.03
N GLU A 7 0.24 -62.88 -62.06
CA GLU A 7 -0.55 -61.98 -61.17
C GLU A 7 -1.06 -62.54 -59.83
N SER A 8 -1.07 -61.82 -58.70
CA SER A 8 -0.59 -60.49 -58.29
C SER A 8 -1.05 -60.27 -56.83
N LEU A 9 -0.24 -59.56 -56.04
CA LEU A 9 -0.62 -58.78 -54.85
C LEU A 9 -1.31 -59.48 -53.66
N ARG A 10 -0.54 -59.63 -52.57
CA ARG A 10 -0.86 -58.98 -51.28
C ARG A 10 0.41 -58.86 -50.44
N GLN A 11 1.14 -57.77 -50.67
CA GLN A 11 2.00 -57.18 -49.64
C GLN A 11 1.13 -56.86 -48.44
N VAL A 12 1.32 -57.58 -47.34
CA VAL A 12 0.88 -57.12 -46.02
C VAL A 12 2.02 -56.23 -45.54
N ALA A 13 1.90 -54.93 -45.81
CA ALA A 13 2.74 -53.93 -45.19
C ALA A 13 2.50 -54.00 -43.67
N SER A 14 3.50 -54.45 -42.92
CA SER A 14 3.56 -54.21 -41.48
C SER A 14 3.99 -52.75 -41.25
N PRO A 15 3.14 -51.89 -40.67
CA PRO A 15 3.56 -50.53 -40.33
C PRO A 15 4.12 -50.59 -38.90
N SER A 16 5.41 -50.84 -38.76
CA SER A 16 6.10 -50.59 -37.49
C SER A 16 7.53 -50.15 -37.77
N GLY A 17 7.66 -49.07 -38.54
CA GLY A 17 8.82 -48.21 -38.40
C GLY A 17 8.73 -47.53 -37.05
N GLN A 18 9.30 -48.15 -36.01
CA GLN A 18 9.72 -47.38 -34.84
C GLN A 18 10.73 -46.36 -35.36
N ALA A 19 10.32 -45.08 -35.41
CA ALA A 19 11.26 -43.99 -35.65
C ALA A 19 12.32 -44.07 -34.55
N ALA A 20 13.53 -44.53 -34.91
CA ALA A 20 14.64 -44.57 -33.99
C ALA A 20 14.93 -43.13 -33.55
N ILE A 21 14.64 -42.81 -32.28
CA ILE A 21 14.91 -41.50 -31.72
C ILE A 21 16.42 -41.24 -31.90
N PRO A 22 16.82 -40.11 -32.53
CA PRO A 22 18.23 -39.81 -32.74
C PRO A 22 18.96 -39.77 -31.40
N LYS A 23 20.11 -40.46 -31.29
CA LYS A 23 20.94 -40.46 -30.06
C LYS A 23 21.27 -39.04 -29.59
N GLU A 24 21.37 -38.09 -30.53
CA GLU A 24 21.62 -36.69 -30.23
C GLU A 24 20.44 -36.00 -29.54
N GLU A 25 19.19 -36.33 -29.91
CA GLU A 25 18.00 -35.85 -29.19
C GLU A 25 17.94 -36.44 -27.79
N THR A 26 18.28 -37.73 -27.62
CA THR A 26 18.35 -38.35 -26.29
C THR A 26 19.46 -37.75 -25.42
N SER A 27 20.57 -37.31 -26.03
CA SER A 27 21.68 -36.63 -25.33
C SER A 27 21.27 -35.22 -24.89
N ARG A 28 20.65 -34.44 -25.78
CA ARG A 28 20.14 -33.10 -25.46
C ARG A 28 19.07 -33.15 -24.38
N LEU A 29 18.19 -34.15 -24.43
CA LEU A 29 17.18 -34.36 -23.40
C LEU A 29 17.85 -34.66 -22.04
N ALA A 30 18.84 -35.56 -22.00
CA ALA A 30 19.58 -35.87 -20.78
C ALA A 30 20.28 -34.65 -20.18
N GLU A 31 20.88 -33.79 -21.00
CA GLU A 31 21.49 -32.52 -20.56
C GLU A 31 20.47 -31.56 -19.95
N THR A 32 19.30 -31.42 -20.58
CA THR A 32 18.23 -30.56 -20.05
C THR A 32 17.65 -31.08 -18.75
N VAL A 33 17.51 -32.40 -18.61
CA VAL A 33 17.05 -33.04 -17.37
C VAL A 33 18.06 -32.80 -16.25
N MET A 34 19.35 -33.03 -16.50
CA MET A 34 20.40 -32.71 -15.51
C MET A 34 20.40 -31.23 -15.12
N SER A 35 20.23 -30.33 -16.09
CA SER A 35 20.14 -28.89 -15.81
C SER A 35 18.92 -28.53 -14.95
N LEU A 36 17.78 -29.17 -15.20
CA LEU A 36 16.56 -29.00 -14.40
C LEU A 36 16.74 -29.56 -12.99
N GLU A 37 17.36 -30.73 -12.83
CA GLU A 37 17.65 -31.33 -11.52
C GLU A 37 18.51 -30.39 -10.65
N VAL A 38 19.55 -29.78 -11.23
CA VAL A 38 20.39 -28.79 -10.52
C VAL A 38 19.57 -27.57 -10.11
N LYS A 39 18.69 -27.06 -10.98
CA LYS A 39 17.84 -25.90 -10.65
C LYS A 39 16.77 -26.23 -9.60
N VAL A 40 16.19 -27.42 -9.64
CA VAL A 40 15.25 -27.89 -8.61
C VAL A 40 15.96 -27.97 -7.27
N PHE A 41 17.16 -28.54 -7.22
CA PHE A 41 17.96 -28.59 -6.00
C PHE A 41 18.29 -27.19 -5.45
N ALA A 42 18.65 -26.24 -6.32
CA ALA A 42 18.92 -24.86 -5.91
C ALA A 42 17.67 -24.16 -5.36
N LEU A 43 16.50 -24.36 -5.98
CA LEU A 43 15.23 -23.82 -5.52
C LEU A 43 14.79 -24.46 -4.19
N GLU A 44 14.99 -25.77 -4.02
CA GLU A 44 14.71 -26.46 -2.75
C GLU A 44 15.58 -25.89 -1.61
N ALA A 45 16.85 -25.58 -1.89
CA ALA A 45 17.73 -24.92 -0.93
C ALA A 45 17.26 -23.49 -0.58
N GLU A 46 16.80 -22.72 -1.58
CA GLU A 46 16.26 -21.37 -1.37
C GLU A 46 14.95 -21.39 -0.58
N ILE A 47 14.03 -22.32 -0.90
CA ILE A 47 12.79 -22.52 -0.15
C ILE A 47 13.10 -22.88 1.31
N THR A 48 14.09 -23.74 1.53
CA THR A 48 14.54 -24.10 2.88
C THR A 48 15.11 -22.87 3.61
N GLY A 49 15.91 -22.05 2.93
CA GLY A 49 16.46 -20.81 3.47
C GLY A 49 15.37 -19.80 3.86
N LEU A 50 14.40 -19.56 2.98
CA LEU A 50 13.27 -18.66 3.23
C LEU A 50 12.36 -19.19 4.35
N SER A 51 12.17 -20.51 4.43
CA SER A 51 11.41 -21.14 5.51
C SER A 51 12.09 -20.92 6.86
N SER A 52 13.42 -21.05 6.93
CA SER A 52 14.21 -20.73 8.13
C SER A 52 14.09 -19.27 8.52
N GLU A 53 14.16 -18.33 7.57
CA GLU A 53 14.03 -16.90 7.86
C GLU A 53 12.63 -16.55 8.40
N LEU A 54 11.59 -17.18 7.85
CA LEU A 54 10.23 -17.04 8.34
C LEU A 54 10.06 -17.59 9.76
N GLU A 55 10.69 -18.73 10.06
CA GLU A 55 10.70 -19.31 11.40
C GLU A 55 11.40 -18.38 12.41
N ASP A 56 12.51 -17.74 12.02
CA ASP A 56 13.21 -16.74 12.85
C ASP A 56 12.30 -15.54 13.17
N TYR A 57 11.60 -14.97 12.18
CA TYR A 57 10.65 -13.89 12.43
C TYR A 57 9.49 -14.34 13.31
N GLN A 58 8.95 -15.54 13.09
CA GLN A 58 7.88 -16.10 13.92
C GLN A 58 8.33 -16.31 15.36
N GLN A 59 9.57 -16.74 15.57
CA GLN A 59 10.14 -16.91 16.89
C GLN A 59 10.26 -15.58 17.64
N VAL A 60 10.78 -14.53 16.99
CA VAL A 60 10.85 -13.18 17.59
C VAL A 60 9.46 -12.67 17.98
N ILE A 61 8.45 -12.90 17.13
CA ILE A 61 7.05 -12.52 17.41
C ILE A 61 6.48 -13.31 18.60
N GLN A 62 6.75 -14.61 18.68
CA GLN A 62 6.31 -15.48 19.78
C GLN A 62 6.98 -15.10 21.11
N GLU A 63 8.28 -14.79 21.08
CA GLU A 63 9.03 -14.31 22.24
C GLU A 63 8.44 -13.01 22.79
N TRP A 64 8.10 -12.07 21.90
CA TRP A 64 7.46 -10.82 22.30
C TRP A 64 6.01 -11.05 22.78
N ALA A 65 5.25 -11.93 22.13
CA ALA A 65 3.91 -12.31 22.59
C ALA A 65 3.94 -13.01 23.97
N GLY A 66 5.00 -13.77 24.27
CA GLY A 66 5.23 -14.38 25.57
C GLY A 66 5.63 -13.37 26.64
N ALA A 67 6.52 -12.43 26.31
CA ALA A 67 7.01 -11.40 27.23
C ALA A 67 5.94 -10.36 27.63
N PHE A 68 5.03 -10.04 26.69
CA PHE A 68 4.00 -9.01 26.88
C PHE A 68 2.57 -9.58 26.96
N GLY A 69 2.42 -10.91 27.00
CA GLY A 69 1.13 -11.59 26.97
C GLY A 69 0.40 -11.42 25.63
N GLY A 70 -0.70 -12.15 25.43
CA GLY A 70 -1.48 -12.12 24.17
C GLY A 70 -2.04 -10.75 23.75
N GLY A 71 -1.88 -9.72 24.57
CA GLY A 71 -2.17 -8.31 24.26
C GLY A 71 -0.96 -7.49 23.79
N GLY A 72 0.27 -7.99 23.92
CA GLY A 72 1.50 -7.21 23.75
C GLY A 72 1.72 -6.57 22.38
N ILE A 73 1.29 -7.22 21.30
CA ILE A 73 1.34 -6.61 19.95
C ILE A 73 0.31 -5.49 19.82
N ALA A 74 -0.88 -5.68 20.40
CA ALA A 74 -1.92 -4.67 20.41
C ALA A 74 -1.57 -3.50 21.35
N ASP A 75 -0.92 -3.78 22.48
CA ASP A 75 -0.43 -2.78 23.41
C ASP A 75 0.80 -2.05 22.89
N MET A 76 1.71 -2.70 22.14
CA MET A 76 2.81 -2.03 21.45
C MET A 76 2.30 -1.12 20.33
N ARG A 77 1.28 -1.55 19.58
CA ARG A 77 0.59 -0.70 18.59
C ARG A 77 -0.06 0.51 19.27
N ARG A 78 -0.78 0.29 20.38
CA ARG A 78 -1.37 1.37 21.18
C ARG A 78 -0.28 2.29 21.74
N ASP A 79 0.83 1.77 22.23
CA ASP A 79 1.95 2.56 22.75
C ASP A 79 2.66 3.36 21.65
N MET A 80 2.72 2.88 20.41
CA MET A 80 3.15 3.68 19.27
C MET A 80 2.12 4.77 18.90
N GLU A 81 0.82 4.44 18.92
CA GLU A 81 -0.27 5.40 18.68
C GLU A 81 -0.37 6.47 19.80
N LEU A 82 -0.09 6.10 21.05
CA LEU A 82 -0.14 6.96 22.25
C LEU A 82 1.03 7.96 22.33
N ARG A 83 2.06 7.83 21.49
CA ARG A 83 3.23 8.73 21.51
C ARG A 83 3.04 10.01 20.72
N ILE A 84 2.00 10.12 19.90
CA ILE A 84 1.75 11.32 19.11
C ILE A 84 0.78 12.21 19.89
N PRO A 85 1.21 13.38 20.39
CA PRO A 85 0.30 14.30 21.06
C PRO A 85 -0.82 14.73 20.12
N GLU A 86 -2.07 14.59 20.54
CA GLU A 86 -3.23 15.05 19.76
C GLU A 86 -3.27 16.59 19.68
N PRO A 87 -3.58 17.16 18.50
CA PRO A 87 -3.80 18.59 18.33
C PRO A 87 -4.93 19.12 19.20
N LYS A 88 -4.79 20.38 19.62
CA LYS A 88 -5.87 21.08 20.29
C LYS A 88 -7.01 21.35 19.30
N ALA A 89 -8.24 21.00 19.69
CA ALA A 89 -9.43 21.31 18.91
C ALA A 89 -9.65 22.82 18.77
N TYR A 90 -10.12 23.25 17.60
CA TYR A 90 -10.39 24.65 17.29
C TYR A 90 -11.90 24.92 17.22
N SER A 91 -12.37 25.90 17.98
CA SER A 91 -13.80 26.20 18.16
C SER A 91 -14.35 27.25 17.19
N GLY A 92 -13.51 27.89 16.37
CA GLY A 92 -13.93 28.96 15.45
C GLY A 92 -13.69 30.38 15.96
N ALA A 93 -12.82 30.58 16.96
CA ALA A 93 -12.45 31.91 17.44
C ALA A 93 -11.85 32.76 16.32
N ARG A 94 -12.46 33.92 16.01
CA ARG A 94 -12.01 34.81 14.92
C ARG A 94 -10.76 35.61 15.30
N ASN A 95 -9.66 34.91 15.53
CA ASN A 95 -8.40 35.43 16.03
C ASN A 95 -7.25 34.82 15.21
N ALA A 96 -6.47 35.67 14.52
CA ALA A 96 -5.39 35.21 13.66
C ALA A 96 -4.37 34.33 14.39
N LYS A 97 -4.05 34.63 15.66
CA LYS A 97 -3.11 33.84 16.46
C LYS A 97 -3.65 32.44 16.76
N GLU A 98 -4.93 32.33 17.11
CA GLU A 98 -5.53 31.02 17.39
C GLU A 98 -5.67 30.17 16.13
N VAL A 99 -6.00 30.79 15.00
CA VAL A 99 -6.07 30.11 13.70
C VAL A 99 -4.68 29.59 13.30
N GLU A 100 -3.64 30.42 13.34
CA GLU A 100 -2.29 29.98 12.98
C GLU A 100 -1.75 28.91 13.93
N ASN A 101 -2.00 29.04 15.24
CA ASN A 101 -1.62 28.00 16.21
C ASN A 101 -2.29 26.67 15.88
N PHE A 102 -3.60 26.67 15.61
CA PHE A 102 -4.32 25.45 15.23
C PHE A 102 -3.77 24.81 13.95
N LEU A 103 -3.56 25.62 12.90
CA LEU A 103 -3.03 25.12 11.62
C LEU A 103 -1.62 24.55 11.78
N PHE A 104 -0.78 25.20 12.60
CA PHE A 104 0.56 24.73 12.90
C PHE A 104 0.55 23.40 13.68
N ASP A 105 -0.27 23.28 14.73
CA ASP A 105 -0.40 22.07 15.54
C ASP A 105 -0.87 20.87 14.68
N ILE A 106 -1.81 21.09 13.77
CA ILE A 106 -2.29 20.08 12.81
C ILE A 106 -1.18 19.66 11.83
N GLU A 107 -0.39 20.61 11.33
CA GLU A 107 0.73 20.32 10.43
C GLU A 107 1.82 19.50 11.14
N GLN A 108 2.15 19.82 12.40
CA GLN A 108 3.08 19.01 13.19
C GLN A 108 2.53 17.61 13.45
N TYR A 109 1.23 17.47 13.66
CA TYR A 109 0.59 16.17 13.81
C TYR A 109 0.68 15.32 12.54
N PHE A 110 0.50 15.92 11.35
CA PHE A 110 0.70 15.18 10.10
C PHE A 110 2.12 14.63 9.98
N LEU A 111 3.13 15.42 10.35
CA LEU A 111 4.52 14.99 10.34
C LEU A 111 4.76 13.85 11.34
N ALA A 112 4.25 13.98 12.56
CA ALA A 112 4.43 12.97 13.60
C ALA A 112 3.67 11.66 13.31
N ALA A 113 2.49 11.76 12.68
CA ALA A 113 1.65 10.62 12.32
C ALA A 113 1.90 10.08 10.89
N ASN A 114 2.90 10.62 10.19
CA ASN A 114 3.25 10.26 8.81
C ASN A 114 2.03 10.28 7.85
N ILE A 115 1.19 11.32 7.96
CA ILE A 115 -0.01 11.51 7.14
C ILE A 115 0.36 12.33 5.90
N GLU A 116 0.63 11.64 4.79
CA GLU A 116 1.01 12.27 3.52
C GLU A 116 -0.18 12.51 2.58
N ASP A 117 -1.18 11.63 2.63
CA ASP A 117 -2.35 11.66 1.75
C ASP A 117 -3.24 12.89 2.01
N GLU A 118 -3.53 13.66 0.96
CA GLU A 118 -4.26 14.92 1.06
C GLU A 118 -5.70 14.75 1.56
N ALA A 119 -6.39 13.69 1.11
CA ALA A 119 -7.75 13.40 1.57
C ALA A 119 -7.79 13.08 3.07
N ARG A 120 -6.81 12.30 3.56
CA ARG A 120 -6.63 12.06 4.99
C ARG A 120 -6.26 13.32 5.76
N LYS A 121 -5.39 14.19 5.26
CA LYS A 121 -5.09 15.49 5.92
C LYS A 121 -6.34 16.35 6.09
N VAL A 122 -7.16 16.47 5.04
CA VAL A 122 -8.44 17.19 5.09
C VAL A 122 -9.37 16.54 6.11
N SER A 123 -9.58 15.23 6.02
CA SER A 123 -10.44 14.50 6.96
C SER A 123 -9.98 14.69 8.41
N THR A 124 -8.71 14.47 8.71
CA THR A 124 -8.12 14.63 10.05
C THR A 124 -8.31 16.05 10.58
N THR A 125 -7.97 17.08 9.79
CA THR A 125 -8.17 18.49 10.21
C THR A 125 -9.61 18.75 10.63
N THR A 126 -10.55 18.29 9.81
CA THR A 126 -11.98 18.57 10.01
C THR A 126 -12.57 17.83 11.21
N MET A 127 -11.92 16.77 11.68
CA MET A 127 -12.26 16.09 12.94
C MET A 127 -11.92 16.96 14.16
N TYR A 128 -10.85 17.76 14.10
CA TYR A 128 -10.45 18.69 15.17
C TYR A 128 -11.16 20.05 15.15
N LEU A 129 -12.08 20.27 14.21
CA LEU A 129 -12.97 21.42 14.24
C LEU A 129 -14.13 21.17 15.21
N THR A 130 -14.43 22.17 16.04
CA THR A 130 -15.52 22.17 17.03
C THR A 130 -16.27 23.51 16.96
N GLY A 131 -17.37 23.65 17.71
CA GLY A 131 -18.12 24.91 17.79
C GLY A 131 -18.51 25.49 16.42
N ASP A 132 -18.26 26.78 16.25
CA ASP A 132 -18.58 27.54 15.03
C ASP A 132 -17.76 27.06 13.83
N ALA A 133 -16.52 26.61 14.05
CA ALA A 133 -15.71 26.01 12.99
C ALA A 133 -16.32 24.72 12.44
N LYS A 134 -16.93 23.90 13.29
CA LYS A 134 -17.62 22.67 12.83
C LYS A 134 -18.90 23.00 12.06
N LEU A 135 -19.62 24.05 12.46
CA LEU A 135 -20.81 24.51 11.74
C LEU A 135 -20.45 25.02 10.34
N TRP A 136 -19.40 25.84 10.23
CA TRP A 136 -18.86 26.27 8.94
C TRP A 136 -18.46 25.09 8.06
N TRP A 137 -17.74 24.11 8.61
CA TRP A 137 -17.34 22.92 7.85
C TRP A 137 -18.54 22.13 7.32
N ARG A 138 -19.64 22.02 8.09
CA ARG A 138 -20.86 21.36 7.61
C ARG A 138 -21.41 22.05 6.37
N ILE A 139 -21.42 23.38 6.33
CA ILE A 139 -21.85 24.15 5.16
C ILE A 139 -20.93 23.86 3.97
N LYS A 140 -19.61 23.93 4.17
CA LYS A 140 -18.61 23.61 3.14
C LYS A 140 -18.72 22.17 2.63
N TYR A 141 -19.01 21.22 3.51
CA TYR A 141 -19.20 19.83 3.12
C TYR A 141 -20.38 19.68 2.15
N PHE A 142 -21.52 20.35 2.38
CA PHE A 142 -22.63 20.35 1.44
C PHE A 142 -22.25 21.01 0.10
N GLU A 143 -21.57 22.15 0.12
CA GLU A 143 -21.09 22.82 -1.11
C GLU A 143 -20.14 21.93 -1.93
N ILE A 144 -19.31 21.10 -1.28
CA ILE A 144 -18.44 20.12 -1.95
C ILE A 144 -19.27 19.00 -2.59
N GLN A 145 -20.30 18.49 -1.92
CA GLN A 145 -21.20 17.47 -2.47
C GLN A 145 -21.97 17.97 -3.69
N GLU A 146 -22.30 19.26 -3.72
CA GLU A 146 -22.93 19.93 -4.86
C GLU A 146 -21.93 20.41 -5.92
N ASN A 147 -20.66 20.00 -5.81
CA ASN A 147 -19.56 20.39 -6.70
C ASN A 147 -19.37 21.92 -6.85
N GLN A 148 -19.83 22.72 -5.88
CA GLN A 148 -19.71 24.19 -5.87
C GLN A 148 -18.33 24.67 -5.42
N VAL A 149 -17.71 23.93 -4.49
CA VAL A 149 -16.41 24.28 -3.90
C VAL A 149 -15.49 23.06 -3.89
N ARG A 150 -14.19 23.30 -4.05
CA ARG A 150 -13.13 22.27 -3.95
C ARG A 150 -12.26 22.54 -2.72
N LEU A 151 -12.31 21.64 -1.73
CA LEU A 151 -11.44 21.64 -0.54
C LEU A 151 -10.86 20.24 -0.31
N ASP A 152 -10.33 19.63 -1.36
CA ASP A 152 -9.79 18.25 -1.37
C ASP A 152 -8.28 18.18 -1.07
N THR A 153 -7.65 19.32 -0.80
CA THR A 153 -6.24 19.40 -0.42
C THR A 153 -6.06 20.20 0.87
N TRP A 154 -4.99 19.90 1.59
CA TRP A 154 -4.60 20.62 2.80
C TRP A 154 -4.41 22.11 2.52
N ALA A 155 -3.75 22.46 1.41
CA ALA A 155 -3.49 23.85 1.04
C ALA A 155 -4.78 24.67 0.87
N LEU A 156 -5.78 24.10 0.18
CA LEU A 156 -7.08 24.75 -0.03
C LEU A 156 -7.86 24.89 1.28
N LEU A 157 -7.89 23.83 2.09
CA LEU A 157 -8.57 23.86 3.39
C LEU A 157 -7.93 24.90 4.33
N ARG A 158 -6.60 24.92 4.41
CA ARG A 158 -5.83 25.85 5.23
C ARG A 158 -6.14 27.30 4.88
N GLU A 159 -6.18 27.62 3.59
CA GLU A 159 -6.52 28.96 3.12
C GLU A 159 -7.98 29.31 3.43
N ALA A 160 -8.91 28.39 3.19
CA ALA A 160 -10.31 28.60 3.50
C ALA A 160 -10.56 28.86 5.00
N ILE A 161 -9.85 28.16 5.89
CA ILE A 161 -9.89 28.39 7.34
C ILE A 161 -9.37 29.78 7.69
N ARG A 162 -8.25 30.22 7.08
CA ARG A 162 -7.73 31.58 7.29
C ARG A 162 -8.74 32.64 6.87
N VAL A 163 -9.24 32.55 5.63
CA VAL A 163 -10.22 33.52 5.10
C VAL A 163 -11.47 33.57 5.98
N GLN A 164 -11.94 32.43 6.46
CA GLN A 164 -13.16 32.36 7.27
C GLN A 164 -12.99 32.96 8.68
N PHE A 165 -11.87 32.66 9.32
CA PHE A 165 -11.70 32.90 10.76
C PHE A 165 -10.68 33.99 11.08
N PHE A 166 -10.05 34.60 10.10
CA PHE A 166 -9.30 35.82 10.36
C PHE A 166 -10.27 36.96 10.70
N PRO A 167 -9.89 37.86 11.62
CA PRO A 167 -10.65 39.09 11.84
C PRO A 167 -10.62 39.89 10.54
N GLU A 168 -11.79 40.37 10.12
CA GLU A 168 -12.00 41.04 8.82
C GLU A 168 -11.27 42.40 8.73
N ASN A 169 -10.70 42.87 9.85
CA ASN A 169 -10.12 44.21 10.00
C ASN A 169 -8.77 44.15 10.73
N VAL A 170 -7.66 44.07 10.00
CA VAL A 170 -6.44 44.79 10.39
C VAL A 170 -5.94 45.48 9.14
N GLU A 171 -6.45 46.70 8.90
CA GLU A 171 -5.69 47.69 8.15
C GLU A 171 -4.28 47.71 8.76
N TYR A 172 -3.26 47.39 7.95
CA TYR A 172 -1.87 47.61 8.33
C TYR A 172 -1.58 49.11 8.25
N ASN A 173 -2.26 49.89 9.08
CA ASN A 173 -1.98 51.30 9.29
C ASN A 173 -1.00 51.41 10.46
N ALA A 174 0.24 51.00 10.20
CA ALA A 174 1.38 51.47 10.96
C ALA A 174 2.48 51.88 9.96
N SER A 175 2.15 52.85 9.11
CA SER A 175 3.15 53.82 8.70
C SER A 175 3.33 54.82 9.85
N GLY A 176 4.57 54.93 10.36
CA GLY A 176 5.03 56.04 11.19
C GLY A 176 5.11 55.76 12.69
N HIS A 177 6.29 55.33 13.18
CA HIS A 177 7.32 56.19 13.76
C HIS A 177 8.65 55.44 13.82
#